data_AF-A0A3N5SF39-F1
#
_entry.id   AF-A0A3N5SF39-F1
#
_cell.length_a   1.000
_cell.length_b   1.000
_cell.length_c   1.000
_cell.angle_alpha   90.00
_cell.angle_beta   90.00
_cell.angle_gamma   90.00
#
_symmetry.space_group_name_H-M   'P 1'
#
loop_
_entity.id
_entity.type
_entity.pdbx_description
1 polymer ?
#
loop_
_entity_poly.entity_id
_entity_poly.type
_entity_poly.pdbx_seq_one_letter_code
_entity_poly.pdbx_strand_id
1 'polypeptide(L)'
;MSLSVNEMLGLSNLKRPEVRANPYPFYAQLRSADPVHWDEELGFWVLTRYADIASVYQDPRFSRAQGLRSGYERLPASEQTIAEP
;
A
#
# COMPACT_ATOMS: atom_id res chain seq x y z
N MET A 1 16.31 3.44 21.36
CA MET A 1 15.95 3.89 20.00
C MET A 1 14.69 3.14 19.59
N SER A 2 13.56 3.83 19.50
CA SER A 2 12.29 3.23 19.05
C SER A 2 12.30 3.23 17.53
N LEU A 3 12.18 2.07 16.89
CA LEU A 3 11.86 2.00 15.47
C LEU A 3 10.45 2.55 15.26
N SER A 4 10.26 3.34 14.21
CA SER A 4 8.93 3.77 13.79
C SER A 4 8.11 2.54 13.36
N VAL A 5 6.80 2.56 13.62
CA VAL A 5 5.87 1.52 13.12
C VAL A 5 6.02 1.39 11.60
N ASN A 6 6.27 2.48 10.89
CA ASN A 6 6.47 2.50 9.44
C ASN A 6 7.80 1.85 9.01
N GLU A 7 8.86 1.93 9.82
CA GLU A 7 10.13 1.22 9.54
C GLU A 7 9.98 -0.31 9.68
N MET A 8 9.16 -0.77 10.63
CA MET A 8 8.92 -2.19 10.86
C MET A 8 7.85 -2.81 9.95
N LEU A 9 6.79 -2.06 9.64
CA LEU A 9 5.58 -2.58 8.99
C LEU A 9 5.27 -1.94 7.62
N GLY A 10 6.09 -0.99 7.16
CA GLY A 10 5.94 -0.38 5.84
C GLY A 10 6.18 -1.36 4.69
N LEU A 11 5.47 -1.16 3.58
CA LEU A 11 5.52 -1.98 2.37
C LEU A 11 6.89 -1.94 1.68
N SER A 12 7.75 -0.98 1.98
CA SER A 12 9.14 -0.97 1.49
C SER A 12 9.94 -2.20 1.91
N ASN A 13 9.56 -2.87 3.01
CA ASN A 13 10.12 -4.17 3.39
C ASN A 13 9.92 -5.25 2.31
N LEU A 14 8.89 -5.15 1.46
CA LEU A 14 8.71 -6.06 0.31
C LEU A 14 9.84 -5.94 -0.73
N LYS A 15 10.65 -4.88 -0.71
CA LYS A 15 11.81 -4.75 -1.61
C LYS A 15 12.99 -5.64 -1.17
N ARG A 16 13.00 -6.10 0.09
CA ARG A 16 14.07 -6.95 0.64
C ARG A 16 13.98 -8.38 0.07
N PRO A 17 15.07 -8.98 -0.44
CA PRO A 17 15.04 -10.29 -1.10
C PRO A 17 14.39 -11.39 -0.26
N GLU A 18 14.67 -11.43 1.04
CA GLU A 18 14.15 -12.42 1.98
C GLU A 18 12.64 -12.29 2.22
N VAL A 19 12.12 -11.07 2.28
CA VAL A 19 10.68 -10.81 2.40
C VAL A 19 9.99 -11.10 1.06
N ARG A 20 10.63 -10.75 -0.06
CA ARG A 20 10.11 -11.02 -1.40
C ARG A 20 10.01 -12.52 -1.71
N ALA A 21 10.97 -13.30 -1.25
CA ALA A 21 10.98 -14.76 -1.41
C ALA A 21 9.82 -15.41 -0.63
N ASN A 22 9.43 -14.84 0.51
CA ASN A 22 8.29 -15.31 1.30
C ASN A 22 7.59 -14.14 2.02
N PRO A 23 6.59 -13.47 1.40
CA PRO A 23 5.99 -12.27 1.95
C PRO A 23 4.89 -12.55 2.98
N TYR A 24 4.43 -13.80 3.08
CA TYR A 24 3.30 -14.16 3.94
C TYR A 24 3.52 -13.91 5.43
N PRO A 25 4.71 -14.19 6.02
CA PRO A 25 5.01 -13.83 7.40
C PRO A 25 4.89 -12.33 7.65
N PHE A 26 5.38 -11.50 6.71
CA PHE A 26 5.27 -10.05 6.80
C PHE A 26 3.80 -9.60 6.76
N TYR A 27 3.00 -10.12 5.81
CA TYR A 27 1.57 -9.83 5.77
C TYR A 27 0.82 -10.29 7.02
N ALA A 28 1.21 -11.41 7.62
CA ALA A 28 0.63 -11.89 8.86
C ALA A 28 0.92 -10.94 10.03
N GLN A 29 2.15 -10.44 10.12
CA GLN A 29 2.55 -9.46 11.12
C GLN A 29 1.79 -8.14 10.94
N LEU A 30 1.76 -7.60 9.72
CA LEU A 30 1.01 -6.37 9.40
C LEU A 30 -0.48 -6.53 9.77
N ARG A 31 -1.11 -7.63 9.36
CA ARG A 31 -2.54 -7.90 9.66
C ARG A 31 -2.84 -8.03 11.16
N SER A 32 -1.88 -8.55 11.93
CA SER A 32 -2.04 -8.72 13.38
C SER A 32 -1.82 -7.43 14.14
N ALA A 33 -0.85 -6.62 13.73
CA ALA A 33 -0.43 -5.43 14.46
C ALA A 33 -1.20 -4.17 14.04
N ASP A 34 -1.40 -3.98 12.73
CA ASP A 34 -2.04 -2.80 12.14
C ASP A 34 -2.78 -3.18 10.85
N PRO A 35 -4.02 -3.70 10.95
CA PRO A 35 -4.72 -4.30 9.81
C PRO A 35 -5.17 -3.31 8.73
N VAL A 36 -5.28 -2.02 9.09
CA VAL A 36 -5.59 -0.89 8.21
C VAL A 36 -4.49 0.15 8.39
N HIS A 37 -3.39 -0.07 7.71
CA HIS A 37 -2.13 0.64 7.92
C HIS A 37 -2.00 1.84 6.99
N TRP A 38 -1.60 3.00 7.51
CA TRP A 38 -1.13 4.11 6.67
C TRP A 38 0.36 3.94 6.41
N ASP A 39 0.73 3.69 5.15
CA ASP A 39 2.12 3.64 4.74
C ASP A 39 2.57 5.06 4.37
N GLU A 40 3.41 5.67 5.20
CA GLU A 40 3.88 7.05 4.99
C GLU A 40 4.82 7.18 3.79
N GLU A 41 5.58 6.13 3.46
CA GLU A 41 6.56 6.16 2.37
C GLU A 41 5.85 6.15 1.02
N LEU A 42 4.79 5.34 0.90
CA LEU A 42 4.00 5.25 -0.33
C LEU A 42 2.84 6.26 -0.33
N GLY A 43 2.41 6.76 0.83
CA GLY A 43 1.29 7.67 0.96
C GLY A 43 -0.05 7.02 0.61
N PHE A 44 -0.26 5.77 1.04
CA PHE A 44 -1.50 5.03 0.80
C PHE A 44 -1.96 4.28 2.05
N TRP A 45 -3.27 4.04 2.11
CA TRP A 45 -3.86 3.08 3.04
C TRP A 45 -3.69 1.65 2.53
N VAL A 46 -3.27 0.75 3.42
CA VAL A 46 -3.04 -0.67 3.17
C VAL A 46 -4.02 -1.48 4.00
N LEU A 47 -4.87 -2.25 3.33
CA LEU A 47 -5.84 -3.14 3.97
C LEU A 47 -5.35 -4.58 3.85
N THR A 48 -5.31 -5.30 4.96
CA THR A 48 -4.72 -6.66 4.99
C THR A 48 -5.70 -7.76 5.38
N ARG A 49 -6.87 -7.40 5.91
CA ARG A 49 -7.95 -8.35 6.24
C ARG A 49 -8.90 -8.48 5.06
N TYR A 50 -9.30 -9.72 4.78
CA TYR A 50 -10.24 -10.01 3.71
C TYR A 50 -11.56 -9.26 3.86
N ALA A 51 -12.11 -9.18 5.07
CA ALA A 51 -13.37 -8.50 5.33
C ALA A 51 -13.32 -7.01 4.96
N ASP A 52 -12.25 -6.31 5.33
CA ASP A 52 -12.09 -4.88 5.04
C ASP A 52 -11.93 -4.66 3.53
N ILE A 53 -11.13 -5.49 2.86
CA ILE A 53 -10.95 -5.45 1.40
C ILE A 53 -12.27 -5.71 0.69
N ALA A 54 -13.03 -6.74 1.10
CA ALA A 54 -14.31 -7.09 0.49
C ALA A 54 -15.34 -5.98 0.67
N SER A 55 -15.36 -5.33 1.84
CA SER A 55 -16.23 -4.18 2.11
C SER A 55 -15.89 -3.00 1.19
N VAL A 56 -14.61 -2.63 1.09
CA VAL A 56 -14.17 -1.52 0.22
C VAL A 56 -14.43 -1.83 -1.26
N TYR A 57 -14.22 -3.07 -1.68
CA TYR A 57 -14.40 -3.48 -3.07
C TYR A 57 -15.85 -3.37 -3.55
N GLN A 58 -16.83 -3.52 -2.64
CA GLN A 58 -18.26 -3.41 -2.94
C GLN A 58 -18.84 -2.02 -2.68
N ASP A 59 -18.08 -1.13 -2.04
CA ASP A 59 -18.57 0.18 -1.62
C ASP A 59 -18.38 1.21 -2.76
N PRO A 60 -19.48 1.78 -3.31
CA PRO A 60 -19.43 2.68 -4.45
C PRO A 60 -18.74 4.03 -4.15
N ARG A 61 -18.43 4.33 -2.87
CA ARG A 61 -17.63 5.50 -2.50
C ARG A 61 -16.16 5.35 -2.89
N PHE A 62 -15.70 4.13 -3.15
CA PHE A 62 -14.33 3.83 -3.56
C PHE A 62 -14.28 3.49 -5.05
N SER A 63 -13.33 4.10 -5.76
CA SER A 63 -13.15 3.90 -7.21
C SER A 63 -11.87 3.12 -7.49
N ARG A 64 -11.98 2.16 -8.41
CA ARG A 64 -10.85 1.37 -8.91
C ARG A 64 -9.90 2.19 -9.80
N ALA A 65 -10.42 3.24 -10.43
CA ALA A 65 -9.67 4.09 -11.36
C ALA A 65 -9.01 5.29 -10.67
N GLN A 66 -9.58 5.75 -9.55
CA GLN A 66 -9.10 6.97 -8.87
C GLN A 66 -7.72 6.79 -8.24
N GLY A 67 -7.40 5.61 -7.70
CA GLY A 67 -6.09 5.35 -7.09
C GLY A 67 -4.93 5.49 -8.08
N LEU A 68 -5.11 5.02 -9.32
CA LEU A 68 -4.16 5.19 -10.42
C LEU A 68 -4.08 6.65 -10.88
N ARG A 69 -5.24 7.33 -10.99
CA ARG A 69 -5.31 8.74 -11.38
C ARG A 69 -4.64 9.68 -10.38
N SER A 70 -4.93 9.54 -9.09
CA SER A 70 -4.31 10.35 -8.03
C SER A 70 -2.84 10.00 -7.81
N GLY A 71 -2.40 8.80 -8.18
CA GLY A 71 -0.98 8.46 -8.30
C GLY A 71 -0.33 9.20 -9.47
N TYR A 72 -0.95 9.14 -10.66
CA TYR A 72 -0.51 9.81 -11.87
C TYR A 72 -0.43 11.35 -11.70
N GLU A 73 -1.48 11.97 -11.16
CA GLU A 73 -1.53 13.43 -10.90
C GLU A 73 -0.46 13.90 -9.90
N ARG A 74 0.05 13.00 -9.03
CA ARG A 74 1.13 13.30 -8.08
C ARG A 74 2.53 13.16 -8.68
N LEU A 75 2.68 12.55 -9.85
CA LEU A 75 3.97 12.48 -10.53
C LEU A 75 4.39 13.87 -11.02
N PRO A 76 5.70 14.16 -11.14
CA PRO A 76 6.16 15.34 -11.85
C PRO A 76 5.60 15.35 -13.29
N ALA A 77 5.28 16.53 -13.83
CA ALA A 77 4.69 16.67 -15.17
C ALA A 77 5.51 15.96 -16.27
N SER A 78 6.83 15.85 -16.11
CA SER A 78 7.73 15.14 -17.01
C SER A 78 7.50 13.62 -17.08
N GLU A 79 6.98 13.02 -16.00
CA GLU A 79 6.72 11.58 -15.91
C GLU A 79 5.27 11.24 -16.30
N GLN A 80 4.37 12.22 -16.23
CA GLN A 80 2.99 12.10 -16.70
C GLN A 80 2.93 11.89 -18.23
N THR A 81 3.74 12.63 -19.01
CA THR A 81 3.77 12.55 -20.48
C THR A 81 4.15 11.18 -21.05
N ILE A 82 4.86 10.33 -20.30
CA ILE A 82 5.32 9.00 -20.76
C ILE A 82 4.23 7.93 -20.62
N ALA A 83 3.21 8.18 -19.79
CA ALA A 83 2.19 7.20 -19.41
C ALA A 83 0.84 7.38 -20.13
N GLU A 84 0.71 8.34 -21.07
CA GLU A 84 -0.40 8.32 -22.03
C GLU A 84 -0.08 7.36 -23.20
N PRO A 85 -1.04 6.55 -23.68
CA PRO A 85 -0.82 5.61 -24.79
C PRO A 85 -0.54 6.29 -26.13
#